data_AF-A0A5K0VWQ6-F1
#
_entry.id   AF-A0A5K0VWQ6-F1
#
_cell.length_a   1.000
_cell.length_b   1.000
_cell.length_c   1.000
_cell.angle_alpha   90.00
_cell.angle_beta   90.00
_cell.angle_gamma   90.00
#
_symmetry.space_group_name_H-M   'P 1'
#
loop_
_entity.id
_entity.type
_entity.pdbx_description
1 polymer ?
#
loop_
_entity_poly.entity_id
_entity_poly.type
_entity_poly.pdbx_seq_one_letter_code
_entity_poly.pdbx_strand_id
1 'polypeptide(L)'
;SQGPFETKLHRELRKNAIKAICNADVSQGFFKLGKDVSFPQTNIRSGQNPLRDVGGKPACQRPILTFFAGRMHGYLRPILLNQWEKKDTDMKIYVAMPRGVASKVSYIEHMKSSKYCICPRGYYVCVPVIMSDNFVPPFFEVLNWDAFSVIIPEKDIPKFEGNIVVNQSQRR
;
A
#
# COMPACT_ATOMS: atom_id res chain seq x y z
N SER A 1 0.58 16.88 -3.59
CA SER A 1 -0.48 17.45 -4.45
C SER A 1 -1.61 17.91 -3.56
N GLN A 2 -2.10 19.14 -3.73
CA GLN A 2 -3.25 19.68 -2.98
C GLN A 2 -4.60 19.36 -3.64
N GLY A 3 -4.59 18.74 -4.83
CA GLY A 3 -5.78 18.49 -5.67
C GLY A 3 -7.04 17.96 -4.95
N PRO A 4 -6.95 16.95 -4.06
CA PRO A 4 -8.14 16.47 -3.34
C PRO A 4 -8.79 17.54 -2.45
N PHE A 5 -7.99 18.45 -1.88
CA PHE A 5 -8.46 19.50 -0.97
C PHE A 5 -9.07 20.69 -1.71
N GLU A 6 -8.69 20.96 -2.96
CA GLU A 6 -9.30 22.02 -3.79
C GLU A 6 -10.81 21.82 -3.94
N THR A 7 -11.26 20.57 -4.05
CA THR A 7 -12.69 20.26 -4.13
C THR A 7 -13.47 20.57 -2.85
N LYS A 8 -12.78 20.82 -1.73
CA LYS A 8 -13.43 21.35 -0.52
C LYS A 8 -13.71 22.85 -0.61
N LEU A 9 -12.88 23.59 -1.36
CA LEU A 9 -12.97 25.04 -1.48
C LEU A 9 -14.11 25.46 -2.43
N HIS A 10 -14.52 24.58 -3.34
CA HIS A 10 -15.60 24.85 -4.31
C HIS A 10 -16.82 23.94 -4.07
N ARG A 11 -17.91 24.53 -3.54
CA ARG A 11 -19.16 23.81 -3.22
C ARG A 11 -19.76 23.05 -4.41
N GLU A 12 -19.72 23.66 -5.59
CA GLU A 12 -20.27 23.07 -6.82
C GLU A 12 -19.48 21.83 -7.26
N LEU A 13 -18.14 21.89 -7.26
CA LEU A 13 -17.31 20.73 -7.55
C LEU A 13 -17.53 19.61 -6.54
N ARG A 14 -17.68 19.94 -5.26
CA ARG A 14 -17.96 18.95 -4.21
C ARG A 14 -19.28 18.20 -4.43
N LYS A 15 -20.30 18.87 -4.96
CA LYS A 15 -21.64 18.32 -5.18
C LYS A 15 -21.77 17.59 -6.52
N ASN A 16 -21.20 18.14 -7.58
CA ASN A 16 -21.51 17.71 -8.95
C ASN A 16 -20.41 16.86 -9.60
N ALA A 17 -19.21 16.78 -9.02
CA ALA A 17 -18.14 15.92 -9.54
C ALA A 17 -18.03 14.59 -8.78
N ILE A 18 -17.67 13.52 -9.50
CA ILE A 18 -17.17 12.26 -8.96
C ILE A 18 -15.65 12.32 -8.96
N LYS A 19 -15.01 12.02 -7.83
CA LYS A 19 -13.54 12.06 -7.73
C LYS A 19 -12.97 10.65 -7.81
N ALA A 20 -11.98 10.46 -8.67
CA ALA A 20 -11.12 9.28 -8.67
C ALA A 20 -9.84 9.59 -7.89
N ILE A 21 -9.63 8.96 -6.73
CA ILE A 21 -8.53 9.32 -5.81
C ILE A 21 -7.72 8.09 -5.44
N CYS A 22 -6.38 8.19 -5.51
CA CYS A 22 -5.46 7.07 -5.23
C CYS A 22 -5.07 6.88 -3.77
N ASN A 23 -5.47 7.81 -2.93
CA ASN A 23 -5.40 7.72 -1.49
C ASN A 23 -6.74 8.16 -0.92
N ALA A 24 -7.73 7.27 -1.02
CA ALA A 24 -9.05 7.50 -0.47
C ALA A 24 -9.00 7.31 1.06
N ASP A 25 -9.30 8.39 1.77
CA ASP A 25 -9.34 8.44 3.23
C ASP A 25 -10.63 9.15 3.64
N VAL A 26 -11.53 8.42 4.28
CA VAL A 26 -12.84 8.94 4.70
C VAL A 26 -12.73 9.96 5.83
N SER A 27 -11.71 9.87 6.67
CA SER A 27 -11.50 10.79 7.81
C SER A 27 -11.16 12.22 7.35
N GLN A 28 -10.56 12.34 6.17
CA GLN A 28 -10.10 13.62 5.65
C GLN A 28 -11.22 14.46 5.05
N GLY A 29 -12.44 13.93 4.88
CA GLY A 29 -13.62 14.67 4.43
C GLY A 29 -13.58 15.20 2.98
N PHE A 30 -12.53 14.90 2.21
CA PHE A 30 -12.51 15.12 0.75
C PHE A 30 -13.10 13.93 -0.01
N PHE A 31 -13.00 12.71 0.51
CA PHE A 31 -13.54 11.51 -0.12
C PHE A 31 -14.92 11.17 0.47
N LYS A 32 -15.88 10.84 -0.38
CA LYS A 32 -17.22 10.39 -0.01
C LYS A 32 -17.46 8.98 -0.53
N LEU A 33 -17.61 8.03 0.38
CA LEU A 33 -17.97 6.64 0.06
C LEU A 33 -19.33 6.59 -0.66
N GLY A 34 -19.45 5.71 -1.67
CA GLY A 34 -20.66 5.57 -2.49
C GLY A 34 -20.89 6.69 -3.51
N LYS A 35 -19.99 7.69 -3.57
CA LYS A 35 -20.00 8.75 -4.59
C LYS A 35 -18.67 8.82 -5.34
N ASP A 36 -17.57 8.86 -4.59
CA ASP A 36 -16.22 8.95 -5.13
C ASP A 36 -15.60 7.56 -5.25
N VAL A 37 -14.67 7.41 -6.20
CA VAL A 37 -14.03 6.13 -6.52
C VAL A 37 -12.60 6.11 -5.99
N SER A 38 -12.27 5.11 -5.19
CA SER A 38 -10.88 4.80 -4.84
C SER A 38 -10.21 4.09 -6.01
N PHE A 39 -9.09 4.62 -6.50
CA PHE A 39 -8.44 4.16 -7.72
C PHE A 39 -6.97 3.80 -7.46
N PRO A 40 -6.37 2.78 -8.09
CA PRO A 40 -4.99 2.44 -7.79
C PRO A 40 -4.02 3.52 -8.29
N GLN A 41 -2.88 3.68 -7.60
CA GLN A 41 -1.78 4.46 -8.15
C GLN A 41 -1.04 3.62 -9.19
N THR A 42 -1.41 3.77 -10.45
CA THR A 42 -0.72 3.07 -11.54
C THR A 42 0.61 3.76 -11.87
N ASN A 43 1.72 3.05 -11.75
CA ASN A 43 3.04 3.53 -12.15
C ASN A 43 3.57 2.71 -13.33
N ILE A 44 3.30 3.18 -14.55
CA ILE A 44 3.82 2.59 -15.79
C ILE A 44 5.23 3.11 -16.00
N ARG A 45 6.23 2.24 -15.80
CA ARG A 45 7.66 2.63 -15.89
C ARG A 45 8.17 2.74 -17.33
N SER A 46 7.56 2.01 -18.26
CA SER A 46 7.85 2.08 -19.69
C SER A 46 6.56 1.94 -20.48
N GLY A 47 6.26 2.95 -21.30
CA GLY A 47 5.10 2.88 -22.21
C GLY A 47 5.28 1.84 -23.31
N GLN A 48 6.52 1.59 -23.75
CA GLN A 48 6.84 0.59 -24.77
C GLN A 48 6.72 -0.85 -24.26
N ASN A 49 6.95 -1.07 -22.95
CA ASN A 49 6.74 -2.37 -22.32
C ASN A 49 6.06 -2.21 -20.96
N PRO A 50 4.73 -2.06 -20.94
CA PRO A 50 3.96 -1.87 -19.71
C PRO A 50 4.06 -3.03 -18.72
N LEU A 51 4.38 -4.23 -19.21
CA LEU A 51 4.42 -5.47 -18.43
C LEU A 51 5.81 -5.82 -17.88
N ARG A 52 6.86 -5.07 -18.24
CA ARG A 52 8.27 -5.37 -17.93
C ARG A 52 8.53 -5.77 -16.47
N ASP A 53 7.84 -5.12 -15.53
CA ASP A 53 8.06 -5.29 -14.08
C ASP A 53 6.90 -6.02 -13.37
N VAL A 54 5.94 -6.55 -14.13
CA VAL A 54 4.82 -7.34 -13.61
C VAL A 54 5.27 -8.77 -13.27
N GLY A 55 4.65 -9.38 -12.27
CA GLY A 55 4.93 -10.75 -11.84
C GLY A 55 6.04 -10.87 -10.80
N GLY A 56 6.49 -12.10 -10.54
CA GLY A 56 7.48 -12.43 -9.52
C GLY A 56 7.46 -13.93 -9.21
N LYS A 57 8.28 -14.37 -8.25
CA LYS A 57 8.26 -15.77 -7.81
C LYS A 57 6.93 -16.11 -7.12
N PRO A 58 6.48 -17.38 -7.10
CA PRO A 58 5.37 -17.81 -6.25
C PRO A 58 5.65 -17.48 -4.78
N ALA A 59 4.60 -17.22 -3.97
CA ALA A 59 4.75 -16.79 -2.58
C ALA A 59 5.62 -17.74 -1.71
N CYS A 60 5.62 -19.05 -2.00
CA CYS A 60 6.44 -20.04 -1.31
C CYS A 60 7.95 -19.90 -1.57
N GLN A 61 8.35 -19.27 -2.69
CA GLN A 61 9.75 -19.08 -3.09
C GLN A 61 10.28 -17.67 -2.79
N ARG A 62 9.49 -16.86 -2.08
CA ARG A 62 9.83 -15.49 -1.72
C ARG A 62 10.53 -15.46 -0.36
N PRO A 63 11.81 -15.05 -0.29
CA PRO A 63 12.60 -15.11 0.95
C PRO A 63 12.25 -14.00 1.94
N ILE A 64 11.71 -12.87 1.47
CA ILE A 64 11.36 -11.74 2.34
C ILE A 64 9.91 -11.92 2.80
N LEU A 65 9.67 -11.82 4.11
CA LEU A 65 8.31 -11.87 4.64
C LEU A 65 7.53 -10.64 4.19
N THR A 66 8.04 -9.46 4.51
CA THR A 66 7.37 -8.19 4.27
C THR A 66 8.35 -7.12 3.79
N PHE A 67 7.95 -6.30 2.82
CA PHE A 67 8.75 -5.15 2.38
C PHE A 67 7.96 -3.84 2.40
N PHE A 68 8.66 -2.77 2.76
CA PHE A 68 8.21 -1.39 2.66
C PHE A 68 9.37 -0.44 2.39
N ALA A 69 9.21 0.46 1.44
CA ALA A 69 10.05 1.65 1.34
C ALA A 69 9.28 2.83 0.74
N GLY A 70 9.32 3.99 1.38
CA GLY A 70 8.71 5.19 0.82
C GLY A 70 8.62 6.37 1.77
N ARG A 71 8.58 7.57 1.19
CA ARG A 71 8.61 8.88 1.88
C ARG A 71 7.67 8.96 3.09
N MET A 72 8.08 9.73 4.09
CA MET A 72 7.40 9.90 5.37
C MET A 72 6.11 10.73 5.29
N HIS A 73 5.06 10.16 4.69
CA HIS A 73 3.73 10.75 4.65
C HIS A 73 2.73 9.93 5.47
N GLY A 74 2.10 10.57 6.48
CA GLY A 74 1.15 9.95 7.42
C GLY A 74 1.80 9.48 8.73
N TYR A 75 1.01 9.40 9.81
CA TYR A 75 1.49 9.10 11.16
C TYR A 75 1.88 7.63 11.38
N LEU A 76 1.32 6.71 10.58
CA LEU A 76 1.62 5.29 10.68
C LEU A 76 3.06 4.94 10.27
N ARG A 77 3.62 5.66 9.29
CA ARG A 77 4.97 5.34 8.77
C ARG A 77 6.07 5.48 9.82
N PRO A 78 6.11 6.55 10.66
CA PRO A 78 7.02 6.62 11.80
C PRO A 78 6.91 5.43 12.77
N ILE A 79 5.69 4.95 13.04
CA ILE A 79 5.47 3.80 13.92
C ILE A 79 6.10 2.54 13.32
N LEU A 80 5.89 2.29 12.02
CA LEU A 80 6.52 1.16 11.32
C LEU A 80 8.05 1.19 11.40
N LEU A 81 8.64 2.36 11.18
CA LEU A 81 10.11 2.49 11.20
C LEU A 81 10.68 2.32 12.59
N ASN A 82 10.09 2.96 13.60
CA ASN A 82 10.53 2.77 14.99
C ASN A 82 10.47 1.31 15.43
N GLN A 83 9.52 0.54 14.87
CA GLN A 83 9.35 -0.86 15.22
C GLN A 83 10.22 -1.82 14.43
N TRP A 84 10.59 -1.54 13.18
CA TRP A 84 11.26 -2.54 12.32
C TRP A 84 12.44 -2.04 11.51
N GLU A 85 12.73 -0.74 11.52
CA GLU A 85 13.91 -0.22 10.83
C GLU A 85 15.16 -0.84 11.44
N LYS A 86 15.96 -1.51 10.61
CA LYS A 86 17.23 -2.16 10.98
C LYS A 86 17.12 -3.20 12.09
N LYS A 87 15.92 -3.70 12.40
CA LYS A 87 15.77 -4.91 13.20
C LYS A 87 16.05 -6.10 12.29
N ASP A 88 17.00 -6.94 12.67
CA ASP A 88 17.45 -8.10 11.90
C ASP A 88 16.33 -9.17 11.87
N THR A 89 15.33 -8.90 11.04
CA THR A 89 14.07 -9.62 10.89
C THR A 89 13.90 -10.00 9.43
N ASP A 90 12.98 -10.94 9.16
CA ASP A 90 12.56 -11.28 7.80
C ASP A 90 11.79 -10.13 7.09
N MET A 91 11.68 -8.97 7.75
CA MET A 91 11.04 -7.77 7.24
C MET A 91 12.08 -6.74 6.76
N LYS A 92 11.82 -6.17 5.59
CA LYS A 92 12.67 -5.16 4.95
C LYS A 92 11.92 -3.83 4.90
N ILE A 93 12.06 -3.02 5.94
CA ILE A 93 11.38 -1.73 6.11
C ILE A 93 12.42 -0.60 6.06
N TYR A 94 12.24 0.33 5.12
CA TYR A 94 13.17 1.45 4.88
C TYR A 94 12.44 2.79 4.81
N VAL A 95 13.08 3.85 5.30
CA VAL A 95 12.57 5.23 5.21
C VAL A 95 12.41 5.67 3.75
N ALA A 96 13.45 5.44 2.95
CA ALA A 96 13.44 5.73 1.52
C ALA A 96 14.52 4.89 0.84
N MET A 97 14.28 4.53 -0.42
CA MET A 97 15.33 3.96 -1.26
C MET A 97 16.31 5.06 -1.70
N PRO A 98 17.61 4.76 -1.86
CA PRO A 98 18.59 5.69 -2.43
C PRO A 98 18.15 6.24 -3.80
N ARG A 99 18.69 7.37 -4.25
CA ARG A 99 18.37 7.87 -5.61
C ARG A 99 19.25 7.15 -6.64
N GLY A 100 18.68 6.80 -7.80
CA GLY A 100 19.43 6.22 -8.92
C GLY A 100 18.75 5.01 -9.56
N VAL A 101 19.27 4.57 -10.70
CA VAL A 101 18.73 3.44 -11.47
C VAL A 101 18.87 2.12 -10.69
N ALA A 102 20.03 1.86 -10.09
CA ALA A 102 20.28 0.66 -9.27
C ALA A 102 19.26 0.53 -8.11
N SER A 103 18.90 1.65 -7.49
CA SER A 103 17.90 1.69 -6.44
C SER A 103 16.48 1.37 -6.91
N LYS A 104 16.11 1.82 -8.12
CA LYS A 104 14.82 1.47 -8.73
C LYS A 104 14.71 -0.01 -9.08
N VAL A 105 15.82 -0.63 -9.51
CA VAL A 105 15.93 -2.07 -9.78
C VAL A 105 15.81 -2.83 -8.46
N SER A 106 16.60 -2.44 -7.46
CA SER A 106 16.56 -3.03 -6.13
C SER A 106 15.15 -2.96 -5.49
N TYR A 107 14.42 -1.85 -5.63
CA TYR A 107 13.05 -1.74 -5.15
C TYR A 107 12.11 -2.78 -5.79
N ILE A 108 12.21 -2.98 -7.12
CA ILE A 108 11.40 -3.99 -7.81
C ILE A 108 11.76 -5.38 -7.31
N GLU A 109 13.05 -5.67 -7.18
CA GLU A 109 13.51 -6.98 -6.73
C GLU A 109 13.04 -7.31 -5.33
N HIS A 110 13.07 -6.33 -4.40
CA HIS A 110 12.49 -6.49 -3.07
C HIS A 110 10.99 -6.77 -3.16
N MET A 111 10.23 -5.96 -3.90
CA MET A 111 8.78 -6.18 -4.10
C MET A 111 8.47 -7.57 -4.68
N LYS A 112 9.25 -8.05 -5.65
CA LYS A 112 9.09 -9.38 -6.29
C LYS A 112 9.52 -10.54 -5.38
N SER A 113 10.40 -10.26 -4.42
CA SER A 113 10.96 -11.25 -3.48
C SER A 113 10.24 -11.25 -2.12
N SER A 114 9.24 -10.37 -1.93
CA SER A 114 8.44 -10.28 -0.71
C SER A 114 7.10 -10.98 -0.81
N LYS A 115 6.71 -11.72 0.23
CA LYS A 115 5.38 -12.34 0.32
C LYS A 115 4.30 -11.27 0.48
N TYR A 116 4.54 -10.32 1.37
CA TYR A 116 3.63 -9.23 1.72
C TYR A 116 4.23 -7.85 1.48
N CYS A 117 3.38 -6.93 1.08
CA CYS A 117 3.75 -5.56 0.76
C CYS A 117 2.96 -4.66 1.71
N ILE A 118 3.65 -3.92 2.59
CA ILE A 118 2.96 -2.88 3.35
C ILE A 118 2.72 -1.74 2.37
N CYS A 119 1.46 -1.46 2.12
CA CYS A 119 1.05 -0.50 1.11
C CYS A 119 0.30 0.63 1.78
N PRO A 120 0.98 1.63 2.33
CA PRO A 120 0.33 2.85 2.73
C PRO A 120 0.15 3.72 1.47
N ARG A 121 -0.66 3.22 0.49
CA ARG A 121 -1.22 3.87 -0.73
C ARG A 121 -0.77 3.35 -2.12
N GLY A 122 -1.05 2.09 -2.47
CA GLY A 122 -1.47 1.81 -3.86
C GLY A 122 -0.50 1.20 -4.90
N TYR A 123 0.54 0.43 -4.52
CA TYR A 123 1.31 -0.38 -5.49
C TYR A 123 1.47 -1.82 -5.01
N TYR A 124 0.99 -2.80 -5.79
CA TYR A 124 0.79 -4.18 -5.32
C TYR A 124 1.41 -5.20 -6.29
N VAL A 125 2.67 -5.57 -6.06
CA VAL A 125 3.33 -6.72 -6.72
C VAL A 125 3.29 -7.97 -5.82
N CYS A 126 3.04 -7.76 -4.54
CA CYS A 126 2.84 -8.81 -3.54
C CYS A 126 1.58 -8.57 -2.72
N VAL A 127 1.22 -9.51 -1.85
CA VAL A 127 -0.07 -9.50 -1.16
C VAL A 127 -0.18 -8.22 -0.32
N PRO A 128 -1.18 -7.36 -0.55
CA PRO A 128 -1.37 -6.13 0.20
C PRO A 128 -1.58 -6.38 1.68
N VAL A 129 -0.83 -5.65 2.52
CA VAL A 129 -1.17 -5.47 3.93
C VAL A 129 -1.70 -4.05 4.13
N ILE A 130 -2.95 -3.97 4.52
CA ILE A 130 -3.65 -2.71 4.83
C ILE A 130 -3.63 -2.53 6.34
N MET A 131 -3.01 -1.44 6.80
CA MET A 131 -2.84 -1.13 8.22
C MET A 131 -3.44 0.25 8.55
N SER A 132 -4.55 0.62 7.93
CA SER A 132 -5.18 1.92 8.18
C SER A 132 -6.68 1.78 8.24
N ASP A 133 -7.27 2.25 9.34
CA ASP A 133 -8.68 2.02 9.66
C ASP A 133 -9.61 2.86 8.78
N ASN A 134 -9.10 3.98 8.23
CA ASN A 134 -9.88 4.94 7.43
C ASN A 134 -9.57 4.87 5.93
N PHE A 135 -8.71 3.94 5.51
CA PHE A 135 -8.31 3.80 4.11
C PHE A 135 -9.34 2.99 3.34
N VAL A 136 -9.81 3.52 2.21
CA VAL A 136 -10.69 2.80 1.29
C VAL A 136 -9.84 2.21 0.15
N PRO A 137 -9.70 0.88 0.06
CA PRO A 137 -8.87 0.26 -0.98
C PRO A 137 -9.38 0.54 -2.40
N PRO A 138 -8.51 0.51 -3.42
CA PRO A 138 -8.94 0.69 -4.80
C PRO A 138 -10.03 -0.30 -5.23
N PHE A 139 -11.01 0.18 -5.98
CA PHE A 139 -12.15 -0.64 -6.44
C PHE A 139 -12.86 -1.39 -5.29
N PHE A 140 -12.89 -0.82 -4.09
CA PHE A 140 -13.50 -1.41 -2.90
C PHE A 140 -14.95 -1.90 -3.13
N GLU A 141 -15.71 -1.22 -3.98
CA GLU A 141 -17.11 -1.56 -4.29
C GLU A 141 -17.24 -2.82 -5.17
N VAL A 142 -16.16 -3.26 -5.81
CA VAL A 142 -16.16 -4.37 -6.79
C VAL A 142 -15.33 -5.55 -6.29
N LEU A 143 -14.22 -5.29 -5.60
CA LEU A 143 -13.28 -6.32 -5.17
C LEU A 143 -13.49 -6.71 -3.71
N ASN A 144 -13.59 -8.03 -3.45
CA ASN A 144 -13.59 -8.55 -2.09
C ASN A 144 -12.16 -8.54 -1.49
N TRP A 145 -11.77 -7.42 -0.89
CA TRP A 145 -10.43 -7.22 -0.34
C TRP A 145 -10.03 -8.24 0.75
N ASP A 146 -10.99 -8.81 1.46
CA ASP A 146 -10.71 -9.84 2.48
C ASP A 146 -10.13 -11.13 1.87
N ALA A 147 -10.46 -11.42 0.61
CA ALA A 147 -10.00 -12.62 -0.09
C ALA A 147 -8.53 -12.54 -0.56
N PHE A 148 -8.01 -11.34 -0.84
CA PHE A 148 -6.69 -11.17 -1.46
C PHE A 148 -5.75 -10.21 -0.71
N SER A 149 -6.14 -9.75 0.48
CA SER A 149 -5.31 -8.91 1.34
C SER A 149 -5.22 -9.43 2.77
N VAL A 150 -4.37 -8.77 3.55
CA VAL A 150 -4.31 -8.88 5.00
C VAL A 150 -4.67 -7.50 5.56
N ILE A 151 -5.77 -7.42 6.30
CA ILE A 151 -6.23 -6.19 6.94
C ILE A 151 -5.91 -6.28 8.43
N ILE A 152 -5.23 -5.25 8.95
CA ILE A 152 -4.75 -5.21 10.32
C ILE A 152 -5.20 -3.89 10.94
N PRO A 153 -6.00 -3.94 12.01
CA PRO A 153 -6.38 -2.74 12.75
C PRO A 153 -5.14 -1.99 13.22
N GLU A 154 -5.18 -0.66 13.23
CA GLU A 154 -4.01 0.15 13.59
C GLU A 154 -3.48 -0.16 15.00
N LYS A 155 -4.38 -0.48 15.94
CA LYS A 155 -4.05 -0.91 17.31
C LYS A 155 -3.17 -2.17 17.38
N ASP A 156 -3.23 -3.02 16.34
CA ASP A 156 -2.55 -4.31 16.29
C ASP A 156 -1.25 -4.27 15.47
N ILE A 157 -0.89 -3.11 14.90
CA ILE A 157 0.38 -2.91 14.20
C ILE A 157 1.58 -3.38 15.04
N PRO A 158 1.71 -3.04 16.35
CA PRO A 158 2.84 -3.52 17.16
C PRO A 158 3.01 -5.05 17.21
N LYS A 159 1.95 -5.82 16.93
CA LYS A 159 1.94 -7.29 16.96
C LYS A 159 1.97 -7.92 15.57
N PHE A 160 2.22 -7.12 14.55
CA PHE A 160 2.10 -7.47 13.14
C PHE A 160 2.81 -8.76 12.73
N GLU A 161 4.07 -8.94 13.14
CA GLU A 161 4.86 -10.13 12.80
C GLU A 161 4.16 -11.43 13.23
N GLY A 162 3.68 -11.48 14.47
CA GLY A 162 2.92 -12.63 14.97
C GLY A 162 1.60 -12.83 14.23
N ASN A 163 0.90 -11.74 13.92
CA ASN A 163 -0.39 -11.80 13.25
C ASN A 163 -0.30 -12.34 11.81
N ILE A 164 0.76 -12.04 11.05
CA ILE A 164 0.97 -12.60 9.71
C ILE A 164 1.27 -14.10 9.75
N VAL A 165 2.14 -14.53 10.66
CA VAL A 165 2.56 -15.94 10.75
C VAL A 165 1.36 -16.84 11.10
N VAL A 166 0.50 -16.40 12.01
CA VAL A 166 -0.74 -17.11 12.36
C VAL A 166 -1.71 -17.18 11.18
N ASN A 167 -1.91 -16.07 10.45
CA ASN A 167 -2.82 -16.03 9.30
C ASN A 167 -2.35 -16.92 8.13
N GLN A 168 -1.04 -17.10 7.94
CA GLN A 168 -0.50 -18.07 6.97
C GLN A 168 -0.83 -19.52 7.33
N SER A 169 -0.86 -19.83 8.62
CA SER A 169 -1.11 -21.18 9.12
C SER A 169 -2.56 -21.60 8.92
N GLN A 170 -3.48 -20.62 8.90
CA GLN A 170 -4.92 -20.83 8.69
C GLN A 170 -5.36 -20.82 7.23
N ARG A 171 -4.54 -20.31 6.31
CA ARG A 171 -4.82 -20.27 4.86
C ARG A 171 -4.17 -21.43 4.08
N ARG A 172 -3.75 -22.49 4.78
CA ARG A 172 -3.22 -23.74 4.21
C ARG A 172 -4.28 -24.82 4.19
#